data_AF-A0AAV5Y9P1-F1
#
_entry.id   AF-A0AAV5Y9P1-F1
#
_cell.length_a   1.000
_cell.length_b   1.000
_cell.length_c   1.000
_cell.angle_alpha   90.00
_cell.angle_beta   90.00
_cell.angle_gamma   90.00
#
_symmetry.space_group_name_H-M   'P 1'
#
loop_
_entity.id
_entity.type
_entity.pdbx_description
1 polymer ?
#
loop_
_entity_poly.entity_id
_entity_poly.type
_entity_poly.pdbx_seq_one_letter_code
_entity_poly.pdbx_strand_id
1 'polypeptide(L)'
;MDYHHVVEAAGVVSLGLIAYSYLVRWFESVPPALRRWRPVAIGVEFGVVAIVLMISRIHVGDDQFVDARAVPIALVAVVEGGPAGVVAAALAAGYRLWMGGGGALAGTLGIVATAAAATLVRVWARRDGRVALRHSVALSLIVWLLTAASFLILGHHGAEMFARVWLPILSLNVVGIGFVARLFADVIAARALEAARREAAQLRAVNALAHAAAHEINNPLMAVLGGLTLVGRAIPEDSEQAKWMATVREGADRIRDIVKRMNHITSIEEVPEQGSLPPMLDIKKSSTPS
;
A
#
# COMPACT_ATOMS: atom_id res chain seq x y z
N MET A 1 26.76 25.35 5.57
CA MET A 1 25.83 24.60 4.71
C MET A 1 24.78 25.57 4.25
N ASP A 2 24.58 25.70 2.94
CA ASP A 2 23.41 26.42 2.42
C ASP A 2 22.16 25.60 2.69
N TYR A 3 21.32 26.07 3.62
CA TYR A 3 20.08 25.41 4.01
C TYR A 3 19.11 25.25 2.83
N HIS A 4 19.24 26.08 1.78
CA HIS A 4 18.43 26.05 0.58
C HIS A 4 18.44 24.66 -0.10
N HIS A 5 19.62 24.07 -0.30
CA HIS A 5 19.74 22.78 -0.99
C HIS A 5 19.19 21.60 -0.17
N VAL A 6 19.27 21.69 1.16
CA VAL A 6 18.68 20.67 2.05
C VAL A 6 17.16 20.72 2.00
N VAL A 7 16.58 21.93 1.99
CA VAL A 7 15.13 22.12 1.84
C VAL A 7 14.64 21.66 0.47
N GLU A 8 15.38 21.95 -0.59
CA GLU A 8 15.08 21.48 -1.94
C GLU A 8 15.08 19.94 -2.03
N ALA A 9 16.13 19.30 -1.48
CA ALA A 9 16.20 17.84 -1.44
C ALA A 9 15.03 17.23 -0.64
N ALA A 10 14.68 17.80 0.51
CA ALA A 10 13.53 17.37 1.30
C ALA A 10 12.20 17.56 0.53
N GLY A 11 12.07 18.66 -0.22
CA GLY A 11 10.93 18.95 -1.08
C GLY A 11 10.78 17.93 -2.21
N VAL A 12 11.86 17.61 -2.91
CA VAL A 12 11.90 16.59 -3.98
C VAL A 12 11.50 15.21 -3.45
N VAL A 13 12.01 14.82 -2.28
CA VAL A 13 11.64 13.56 -1.64
C VAL A 13 10.16 13.55 -1.21
N SER A 14 9.66 14.67 -0.70
CA SER A 14 8.25 14.81 -0.31
C SER A 14 7.30 14.73 -1.52
N LEU A 15 7.69 15.36 -2.63
CA LEU A 15 6.96 15.25 -3.90
C LEU A 15 6.94 13.79 -4.40
N GLY A 16 8.07 13.09 -4.31
CA GLY A 16 8.13 11.65 -4.59
C GLY A 16 7.22 10.82 -3.69
N LEU A 17 7.17 11.10 -2.38
CA LEU A 17 6.22 10.42 -1.48
C LEU A 17 4.75 10.65 -1.85
N ILE A 18 4.41 11.87 -2.28
CA ILE A 18 3.07 12.21 -2.75
C ILE A 18 2.77 11.45 -4.04
N ALA A 19 3.64 11.55 -5.04
CA ALA A 19 3.49 10.85 -6.32
C ALA A 19 3.33 9.33 -6.11
N TYR A 20 4.13 8.73 -5.23
CA TYR A 20 4.02 7.33 -4.81
C TYR A 20 2.64 7.01 -4.22
N SER A 21 2.10 7.91 -3.39
CA SER A 21 0.77 7.74 -2.81
C SER A 21 -0.32 7.64 -3.89
N TYR A 22 -0.26 8.54 -4.88
CA TYR A 22 -1.17 8.54 -6.03
C TYR A 22 -0.95 7.34 -6.95
N LEU A 23 0.31 6.97 -7.23
CA LEU A 23 0.67 5.90 -8.14
C LEU A 23 0.17 4.55 -7.63
N VAL A 24 0.38 4.25 -6.35
CA VAL A 24 -0.13 3.02 -5.73
C VAL A 24 -1.65 2.98 -5.78
N ARG A 25 -2.34 4.09 -5.46
CA ARG A 25 -3.80 4.18 -5.52
C ARG A 25 -4.33 3.92 -6.93
N TRP A 26 -3.65 4.45 -7.95
CA TRP A 26 -3.99 4.19 -9.34
C TRP A 26 -3.81 2.70 -9.70
N PHE A 27 -2.71 2.07 -9.26
CA PHE A 27 -2.48 0.64 -9.47
C PHE A 27 -3.47 -0.27 -8.72
N GLU A 28 -4.07 0.19 -7.63
CA GLU A 28 -5.17 -0.51 -6.95
C GLU A 28 -6.48 -0.42 -7.74
N SER A 29 -6.68 0.63 -8.55
CA SER A 29 -7.89 0.79 -9.38
C SER A 29 -7.83 0.12 -10.76
N VAL A 30 -6.66 -0.30 -11.24
CA VAL A 30 -6.50 -0.92 -12.58
C VAL A 30 -6.62 -2.45 -12.55
N PRO A 31 -6.95 -3.09 -13.69
CA PRO A 31 -7.04 -4.54 -13.81
C PRO A 31 -5.78 -5.29 -13.33
N PRO A 32 -5.92 -6.54 -12.84
CA PRO A 32 -4.79 -7.35 -12.34
C PRO A 32 -3.62 -7.49 -13.31
N ALA A 33 -3.91 -7.50 -14.63
CA ALA A 33 -2.89 -7.59 -15.68
C ALA A 33 -1.91 -6.40 -15.68
N LEU A 34 -2.34 -5.22 -15.23
CA LEU A 34 -1.50 -4.02 -15.12
C LEU A 34 -0.77 -3.93 -13.78
N ARG A 35 -1.27 -4.57 -12.71
CA ARG A 35 -0.63 -4.57 -11.38
C ARG A 35 0.79 -5.14 -11.39
N ARG A 36 1.13 -6.03 -12.34
CA ARG A 36 2.51 -6.54 -12.49
C ARG A 36 3.55 -5.45 -12.80
N TRP A 37 3.12 -4.32 -13.37
CA TRP A 37 3.99 -3.20 -13.73
C TRP A 37 4.18 -2.21 -12.57
N ARG A 38 3.43 -2.35 -11.48
CA ARG A 38 3.54 -1.48 -10.29
C ARG A 38 4.99 -1.33 -9.78
N PRO A 39 5.78 -2.40 -9.59
CA PRO A 39 7.16 -2.26 -9.12
C PRO A 39 8.05 -1.49 -10.11
N VAL A 40 7.81 -1.64 -11.41
CA VAL A 40 8.57 -0.93 -12.45
C VAL A 40 8.23 0.56 -12.41
N ALA A 41 6.95 0.92 -12.37
CA ALA A 41 6.51 2.31 -12.32
C ALA A 41 7.02 3.04 -11.06
N ILE A 42 6.93 2.40 -9.89
CA ILE A 42 7.46 2.98 -8.65
C ILE A 42 9.00 3.06 -8.68
N GLY A 43 9.67 2.05 -9.25
CA GLY A 43 11.12 2.08 -9.44
C GLY A 43 11.57 3.22 -10.37
N VAL A 44 10.82 3.47 -11.45
CA VAL A 44 11.08 4.61 -12.36
C VAL A 44 10.91 5.92 -11.63
N GLU A 45 9.82 6.09 -10.89
CA GLU A 45 9.55 7.29 -10.09
C GLU A 45 10.69 7.61 -9.13
N PHE A 46 11.09 6.65 -8.28
CA PHE A 46 12.20 6.85 -7.33
C PHE A 46 13.56 6.97 -8.01
N GLY A 47 13.75 6.36 -9.19
CA GLY A 47 14.92 6.58 -10.03
C GLY A 47 15.00 8.03 -10.54
N VAL A 48 13.88 8.61 -10.97
CA VAL A 48 13.80 10.03 -11.37
C VAL A 48 14.07 10.95 -10.18
N VAL A 49 13.48 10.66 -9.01
CA VAL A 49 13.77 11.38 -7.76
C VAL A 49 15.27 11.34 -7.46
N ALA A 50 15.91 10.18 -7.58
CA ALA A 50 17.37 10.05 -7.38
C ALA A 50 18.17 10.90 -8.38
N ILE A 51 17.78 10.92 -9.66
CA ILE A 51 18.43 11.74 -10.70
C ILE A 51 18.28 13.22 -10.39
N VAL A 52 17.09 13.70 -10.00
CA VAL A 52 16.87 15.09 -9.61
C VAL A 52 17.75 15.48 -8.44
N LEU A 53 17.88 14.61 -7.42
CA LEU A 53 18.80 14.85 -6.29
C LEU A 53 20.26 14.90 -6.74
N MET A 54 20.67 14.12 -7.75
CA MET A 54 22.01 14.20 -8.34
C MET A 54 22.24 15.49 -9.14
N ILE A 55 21.19 16.08 -9.72
CA ILE A 55 21.26 17.37 -10.43
C ILE A 55 21.40 18.52 -9.43
N SER A 56 20.66 18.48 -8.32
CA SER A 56 20.61 19.55 -7.31
C SER A 56 21.94 19.82 -6.58
N ARG A 57 22.93 18.92 -6.69
CA ARG A 57 24.29 18.94 -6.12
C ARG A 57 24.46 19.89 -4.92
N ILE A 58 24.44 19.34 -3.71
CA ILE A 58 24.67 20.10 -2.48
C ILE A 58 26.15 20.49 -2.41
N HIS A 59 26.43 21.79 -2.45
CA HIS A 59 27.80 22.31 -2.33
C HIS A 59 28.31 22.16 -0.89
N VAL A 60 29.49 21.57 -0.72
CA VAL A 60 30.17 21.36 0.56
C VAL A 60 31.58 21.96 0.45
N GLY A 61 31.66 23.29 0.44
CA GLY A 61 32.93 24.04 0.27
C GLY A 61 33.21 24.42 -1.19
N ASP A 62 34.40 24.96 -1.44
CA ASP A 62 34.69 25.73 -2.67
C ASP A 62 34.69 24.90 -3.97
N ASP A 63 34.85 23.57 -3.93
CA ASP A 63 34.91 22.69 -5.12
C ASP A 63 34.31 21.28 -4.94
N GLN A 64 33.56 21.03 -3.86
CA GLN A 64 33.09 19.67 -3.51
C GLN A 64 31.56 19.58 -3.49
N PHE A 65 31.03 18.51 -4.07
CA PHE A 65 29.60 18.27 -4.20
C PHE A 65 29.19 16.94 -3.56
N VAL A 66 28.10 16.96 -2.81
CA VAL A 66 27.44 15.77 -2.26
C VAL A 66 25.99 15.75 -2.76
N ASP A 67 25.44 14.57 -2.99
CA ASP A 67 24.04 14.43 -3.38
C ASP A 67 23.32 13.41 -2.48
N ALA A 68 21.99 13.49 -2.49
CA ALA A 68 21.11 12.67 -1.64
C ALA A 68 20.58 11.41 -2.35
N ARG A 69 21.20 10.95 -3.45
CA ARG A 69 20.66 9.89 -4.30
C ARG A 69 20.42 8.56 -3.58
N ALA A 70 21.20 8.27 -2.54
CA ALA A 70 21.12 7.00 -1.82
C ALA A 70 19.79 6.85 -1.06
N VAL A 71 19.18 7.97 -0.65
CA VAL A 71 17.94 8.00 0.13
C VAL A 71 16.77 7.38 -0.67
N PRO A 72 16.35 7.90 -1.84
CA PRO A 72 15.24 7.32 -2.60
C PRO A 72 15.49 5.86 -3.02
N ILE A 73 16.74 5.51 -3.37
CA ILE A 73 17.11 4.14 -3.79
C ILE A 73 16.97 3.15 -2.62
N ALA A 74 17.48 3.52 -1.45
CA ALA A 74 17.39 2.70 -0.25
C ALA A 74 15.93 2.52 0.19
N LEU A 75 15.12 3.59 0.14
CA LEU A 75 13.72 3.58 0.54
C LEU A 75 12.86 2.70 -0.36
N VAL A 76 12.95 2.87 -1.68
CA VAL A 76 12.14 2.06 -2.61
C VAL A 76 12.54 0.59 -2.53
N ALA A 77 13.83 0.28 -2.38
CA ALA A 77 14.30 -1.08 -2.23
C ALA A 77 13.85 -1.74 -0.91
N VAL A 78 13.87 -1.00 0.21
CA VAL A 78 13.45 -1.56 1.52
C VAL A 78 11.93 -1.69 1.64
N VAL A 79 11.17 -0.79 1.03
CA VAL A 79 9.70 -0.78 1.11
C VAL A 79 9.08 -1.69 0.03
N GLU A 80 9.32 -1.37 -1.24
CA GLU A 80 8.70 -2.06 -2.39
C GLU A 80 9.44 -3.34 -2.78
N GLY A 81 10.76 -3.35 -2.63
CA GLY A 81 11.60 -4.53 -2.81
C GLY A 81 12.61 -4.47 -3.93
N GLY A 82 13.25 -5.63 -4.14
CA GLY A 82 14.26 -5.85 -5.15
C GLY A 82 13.87 -5.35 -6.55
N PRO A 83 12.71 -5.71 -7.13
CA PRO A 83 12.37 -5.28 -8.49
C PRO A 83 12.32 -3.75 -8.66
N ALA A 84 11.64 -3.05 -7.74
CA ALA A 84 11.56 -1.58 -7.78
C ALA A 84 12.92 -0.93 -7.48
N GLY A 85 13.67 -1.49 -6.52
CA GLY A 85 15.03 -1.07 -6.18
C GLY A 85 16.01 -1.23 -7.33
N VAL A 86 15.93 -2.34 -8.09
CA VAL A 86 16.77 -2.61 -9.26
C VAL A 86 16.48 -1.59 -10.37
N VAL A 87 15.21 -1.31 -10.64
CA VAL A 87 14.83 -0.30 -11.65
C VAL A 87 15.33 1.10 -11.26
N ALA A 88 15.11 1.51 -10.00
CA ALA A 88 15.59 2.80 -9.50
C ALA A 88 17.13 2.90 -9.54
N ALA A 89 17.81 1.84 -9.10
CA ALA A 89 19.28 1.77 -9.13
C ALA A 89 19.83 1.77 -10.55
N ALA A 90 19.19 1.08 -11.49
CA ALA A 90 19.60 1.05 -12.89
C ALA A 90 19.52 2.45 -13.54
N LEU A 91 18.44 3.18 -13.29
CA LEU A 91 18.29 4.55 -13.78
C LEU A 91 19.34 5.49 -13.18
N ALA A 92 19.51 5.46 -11.85
CA ALA A 92 20.48 6.29 -11.16
C ALA A 92 21.94 5.94 -11.55
N ALA A 93 22.25 4.65 -11.71
CA ALA A 93 23.54 4.15 -12.18
C ALA A 93 23.83 4.59 -13.62
N GLY A 94 22.85 4.46 -14.52
CA GLY A 94 22.96 4.90 -15.91
C GLY A 94 23.25 6.40 -15.99
N TYR A 95 22.51 7.21 -15.24
CA TYR A 95 22.75 8.65 -15.15
C TYR A 95 24.13 8.96 -14.54
N ARG A 96 24.57 8.21 -13.52
CA ARG A 96 25.89 8.41 -12.91
C ARG A 96 27.02 8.13 -13.87
N LEU A 97 26.93 7.05 -14.64
CA LEU A 97 27.91 6.69 -15.66
C LEU A 97 27.95 7.74 -16.78
N TRP A 98 26.78 8.26 -17.18
CA TRP A 98 26.68 9.32 -18.19
C TRP A 98 27.34 10.64 -17.76
N MET A 99 27.19 11.04 -16.49
CA MET A 99 27.89 12.22 -15.95
C MET A 99 29.42 12.10 -15.96
N GLY A 100 29.96 10.87 -15.98
CA GLY A 100 31.40 10.62 -15.95
C GLY A 100 32.12 11.11 -14.68
N GLY A 101 33.45 11.29 -14.80
CA GLY A 101 34.35 11.71 -13.73
C GLY A 101 35.06 10.56 -13.01
N GLY A 102 36.17 10.86 -12.31
CA GLY A 102 37.05 9.85 -11.69
C GLY A 102 36.37 8.93 -10.66
N GLY A 103 35.28 9.38 -10.04
CA GLY A 103 34.46 8.59 -9.10
C GLY A 103 33.22 7.94 -9.69
N ALA A 104 33.05 7.90 -11.02
CA ALA A 104 31.84 7.37 -11.65
C ALA A 104 31.63 5.88 -11.34
N LEU A 105 32.65 5.04 -11.55
CA LEU A 105 32.58 3.60 -11.29
C LEU A 105 32.33 3.30 -9.81
N ALA A 106 33.07 3.95 -8.91
CA ALA A 106 32.89 3.79 -7.47
C ALA A 106 31.48 4.19 -7.02
N GLY A 107 30.97 5.34 -7.52
CA GLY A 107 29.62 5.79 -7.22
C GLY A 107 28.52 4.85 -7.74
N THR A 108 28.71 4.27 -8.92
CA THR A 108 27.79 3.28 -9.49
C THR A 108 27.78 1.98 -8.68
N LEU A 109 28.95 1.49 -8.26
CA LEU A 109 29.04 0.34 -7.34
C LEU A 109 28.35 0.64 -6.00
N GLY A 110 28.50 1.87 -5.48
CA GLY A 110 27.80 2.32 -4.27
C GLY A 110 26.28 2.32 -4.42
N ILE A 111 25.74 2.71 -5.58
CA ILE A 111 24.31 2.65 -5.90
C ILE A 111 23.80 1.20 -5.89
N VAL A 112 24.50 0.31 -6.60
CA VAL A 112 24.11 -1.10 -6.69
C VAL A 112 24.18 -1.76 -5.30
N ALA A 113 25.25 -1.50 -4.55
CA ALA A 113 25.41 -2.01 -3.19
C ALA A 113 24.34 -1.48 -2.24
N THR A 114 23.94 -0.21 -2.37
CA THR A 114 22.85 0.39 -1.59
C THR A 114 21.52 -0.32 -1.85
N ALA A 115 21.17 -0.55 -3.11
CA ALA A 115 19.95 -1.27 -3.47
C ALA A 115 19.96 -2.74 -2.97
N ALA A 116 21.11 -3.41 -3.07
CA ALA A 116 21.29 -4.76 -2.56
C ALA A 116 21.14 -4.80 -1.03
N ALA A 117 21.83 -3.92 -0.31
CA ALA A 117 21.75 -3.81 1.15
C ALA A 117 20.33 -3.53 1.63
N ALA A 118 19.64 -2.58 1.01
CA ALA A 118 18.25 -2.26 1.33
C ALA A 118 17.31 -3.46 1.09
N THR A 119 17.55 -4.24 0.03
CA THR A 119 16.78 -5.46 -0.24
C THR A 119 17.05 -6.53 0.83
N LEU A 120 18.30 -6.69 1.29
CA LEU A 120 18.63 -7.61 2.38
C LEU A 120 18.01 -7.17 3.71
N VAL A 121 18.05 -5.86 4.03
CA VAL A 121 17.39 -5.30 5.21
C VAL A 121 15.88 -5.53 5.15
N ARG A 122 15.26 -5.47 3.96
CA ARG A 122 13.84 -5.82 3.80
C ARG A 122 13.56 -7.28 4.12
N VAL A 123 14.41 -8.20 3.67
CA VAL A 123 14.26 -9.64 4.00
C VAL A 123 14.35 -9.84 5.51
N TRP A 124 15.24 -9.11 6.19
CA TRP A 124 15.30 -9.08 7.65
C TRP A 124 14.01 -8.50 8.27
N ALA A 125 13.56 -7.33 7.82
CA ALA A 125 12.36 -6.66 8.33
C ALA A 125 11.07 -7.47 8.11
N ARG A 126 11.00 -8.28 7.05
CA ARG A 126 9.88 -9.20 6.80
C ARG A 126 9.76 -10.27 7.88
N ARG A 127 10.88 -10.72 8.48
CA ARG A 127 10.83 -11.66 9.61
C ARG A 127 10.20 -11.03 10.85
N ASP A 128 10.29 -9.71 10.96
CA ASP A 128 9.71 -8.93 12.06
C ASP A 128 8.31 -8.37 11.75
N GLY A 129 7.75 -8.71 10.59
CA GLY A 129 6.43 -8.27 10.13
C GLY A 129 6.36 -6.81 9.63
N ARG A 130 7.28 -5.93 10.03
CA ARG A 130 7.31 -4.51 9.60
C ARG A 130 8.71 -3.90 9.63
N VAL A 131 8.91 -2.87 8.81
CA VAL A 131 10.12 -2.02 8.85
C VAL A 131 10.07 -1.12 10.08
N ALA A 132 10.62 -1.61 11.20
CA ALA A 132 10.79 -0.84 12.43
C ALA A 132 12.01 0.11 12.38
N LEU A 133 12.09 1.07 13.32
CA LEU A 133 13.17 2.05 13.43
C LEU A 133 14.58 1.43 13.40
N ARG A 134 14.76 0.25 14.03
CA ARG A 134 16.04 -0.48 14.00
C ARG A 134 16.53 -0.80 12.60
N HIS A 135 15.62 -1.11 11.67
CA HIS A 135 15.95 -1.42 10.29
C HIS A 135 16.40 -0.17 9.54
N SER A 136 15.71 0.95 9.76
CA SER A 136 16.07 2.23 9.15
C SER A 136 17.42 2.74 9.66
N VAL A 137 17.70 2.60 10.97
CA VAL A 137 19.00 2.96 11.56
C VAL A 137 20.10 2.05 11.02
N ALA A 138 19.88 0.73 11.00
CA ALA A 138 20.85 -0.21 10.42
C ALA A 138 21.11 0.08 8.94
N LEU A 139 20.06 0.33 8.15
CA LEU A 139 20.17 0.69 6.74
C LEU A 139 20.95 1.99 6.56
N SER A 140 20.69 3.01 7.38
CA SER A 140 21.42 4.30 7.32
C SER A 140 22.91 4.11 7.55
N LEU A 141 23.28 3.29 8.54
CA LEU A 141 24.69 2.98 8.84
C LEU A 141 25.33 2.15 7.72
N ILE A 142 24.63 1.13 7.20
CA ILE A 142 25.13 0.31 6.10
C ILE A 142 25.36 1.17 4.85
N VAL A 143 24.40 2.03 4.48
CA VAL A 143 24.53 2.92 3.32
C VAL A 143 25.69 3.91 3.52
N TRP A 144 25.89 4.43 4.73
CA TRP A 144 27.04 5.26 5.05
C TRP A 144 28.36 4.51 4.89
N LEU A 145 28.47 3.29 5.41
CA LEU A 145 29.67 2.44 5.24
C LEU A 145 29.94 2.09 3.78
N LEU A 146 28.90 1.77 3.01
CA LEU A 146 29.02 1.51 1.57
C LEU A 146 29.48 2.76 0.81
N THR A 147 28.98 3.93 1.20
CA THR A 147 29.43 5.21 0.64
C THR A 147 30.91 5.43 0.98
N ALA A 148 31.31 5.28 2.25
CA ALA A 148 32.71 5.39 2.67
C ALA A 148 33.61 4.43 1.88
N ALA A 149 33.23 3.16 1.76
CA ALA A 149 33.96 2.17 0.98
C ALA A 149 34.12 2.57 -0.48
N SER A 150 33.09 3.16 -1.10
CA SER A 150 33.19 3.66 -2.47
C SER A 150 34.23 4.78 -2.64
N PHE A 151 34.39 5.66 -1.64
CA PHE A 151 35.44 6.67 -1.66
C PHE A 151 36.82 6.05 -1.46
N LEU A 152 36.96 5.03 -0.61
CA LEU A 152 38.25 4.35 -0.38
C LEU A 152 38.77 3.60 -1.62
N ILE A 153 37.89 3.18 -2.54
CA ILE A 153 38.29 2.59 -3.83
C ILE A 153 39.12 3.58 -4.67
N LEU A 154 38.95 4.89 -4.47
CA LEU A 154 39.73 5.93 -5.16
C LEU A 154 41.11 6.17 -4.50
N GLY A 155 41.49 5.36 -3.51
CA GLY A 155 42.78 5.45 -2.82
C GLY A 155 42.88 6.70 -1.93
N HIS A 156 44.09 7.24 -1.78
CA HIS A 156 44.37 8.34 -0.85
C HIS A 156 43.55 9.60 -1.16
N HIS A 157 43.39 9.93 -2.44
CA HIS A 157 42.60 11.09 -2.87
C HIS A 157 41.12 10.95 -2.48
N GLY A 158 40.55 9.77 -2.66
CA GLY A 158 39.17 9.49 -2.24
C GLY A 158 38.99 9.55 -0.72
N ALA A 159 39.97 9.09 0.05
CA ALA A 159 39.95 9.19 1.51
C ALA A 159 40.00 10.66 2.00
N GLU A 160 40.81 11.51 1.36
CA GLU A 160 40.87 12.95 1.68
C GLU A 160 39.56 13.66 1.35
N MET A 161 38.94 13.33 0.20
CA MET A 161 37.61 13.84 -0.13
C MET A 161 36.59 13.42 0.92
N PHE A 162 36.54 12.12 1.26
CA PHE A 162 35.60 11.60 2.25
C PHE A 162 35.80 12.23 3.63
N ALA A 163 37.05 12.45 4.06
CA ALA A 163 37.35 13.09 5.35
C ALA A 163 36.76 14.51 5.48
N ARG A 164 36.48 15.19 4.36
CA ARG A 164 35.82 16.51 4.34
C ARG A 164 34.30 16.43 4.34
N VAL A 165 33.72 15.36 3.77
CA VAL A 165 32.27 15.23 3.56
C VAL A 165 31.58 14.13 4.39
N TRP A 166 32.31 13.36 5.19
CA TRP A 166 31.77 12.21 5.93
C TRP A 166 30.63 12.59 6.87
N LEU A 167 30.73 13.74 7.54
CA LEU A 167 29.73 14.22 8.49
C LEU A 167 28.45 14.68 7.76
N PRO A 168 28.50 15.55 6.74
CA PRO A 168 27.36 15.82 5.86
C PRO A 168 26.68 14.57 5.30
N ILE A 169 27.45 13.60 4.79
CA ILE A 169 26.92 12.35 4.23
C ILE A 169 26.25 11.51 5.33
N LEU A 170 26.85 11.40 6.51
CA LEU A 170 26.27 10.68 7.64
C LEU A 170 24.93 11.32 8.05
N SER A 171 24.91 12.64 8.23
CA SER A 171 23.70 13.37 8.59
C SER A 171 22.61 13.19 7.53
N LEU A 172 22.96 13.29 6.25
CA LEU A 172 22.02 13.11 5.15
C LEU A 172 21.47 11.68 5.08
N ASN A 173 22.29 10.67 5.32
CA ASN A 173 21.83 9.27 5.33
C ASN A 173 20.99 8.97 6.56
N VAL A 174 21.43 9.36 7.76
CA VAL A 174 20.69 9.10 9.02
C VAL A 174 19.37 9.86 9.05
N VAL A 175 19.38 11.15 8.71
CA VAL A 175 18.17 11.95 8.66
C VAL A 175 17.32 11.53 7.46
N GLY A 176 17.89 11.46 6.26
CA GLY A 176 17.16 11.09 5.05
C GLY A 176 16.53 9.70 5.16
N ILE A 177 17.32 8.65 5.36
CA ILE A 177 16.78 7.29 5.44
C ILE A 177 15.93 7.13 6.71
N GLY A 178 16.36 7.65 7.86
CA GLY A 178 15.62 7.50 9.12
C GLY A 178 14.27 8.24 9.13
N PHE A 179 14.28 9.55 8.83
CA PHE A 179 13.08 10.39 8.84
C PHE A 179 12.15 10.07 7.69
N VAL A 180 12.68 9.94 6.46
CA VAL A 180 11.84 9.66 5.29
C VAL A 180 11.28 8.25 5.35
N ALA A 181 12.02 7.24 5.84
CA ALA A 181 11.43 5.91 6.05
C ALA A 181 10.25 5.96 7.04
N ARG A 182 10.33 6.81 8.07
CA ARG A 182 9.22 7.00 9.01
C ARG A 182 8.02 7.67 8.35
N LEU A 183 8.24 8.76 7.61
CA LEU A 183 7.17 9.39 6.82
C LEU A 183 6.54 8.41 5.82
N PHE A 184 7.35 7.61 5.15
CA PHE A 184 6.88 6.58 4.22
C PHE A 184 6.02 5.55 4.94
N ALA A 185 6.46 5.06 6.11
CA ALA A 185 5.70 4.13 6.93
C ALA A 185 4.38 4.75 7.42
N ASP A 186 4.39 6.02 7.81
CA ASP A 186 3.20 6.76 8.23
C ASP A 186 2.22 6.92 7.06
N VAL A 187 2.69 7.22 5.85
CA VAL A 187 1.86 7.29 4.62
C VAL A 187 1.23 5.92 4.28
N ILE A 188 1.96 4.81 4.49
CA ILE A 188 1.39 3.47 4.31
C ILE A 188 0.33 3.20 5.39
N ALA A 189 0.63 3.47 6.65
CA ALA A 189 -0.26 3.21 7.78
C ALA A 189 -1.56 4.04 7.68
N ALA A 190 -1.45 5.32 7.30
CA ALA A 190 -2.59 6.20 7.09
C ALA A 190 -3.53 5.65 6.02
N ARG A 191 -2.98 5.15 4.90
CA ARG A 191 -3.78 4.54 3.82
C ARG A 191 -4.49 3.26 4.26
N ALA A 192 -3.80 2.38 4.99
CA ALA A 192 -4.41 1.17 5.52
C ALA A 192 -5.56 1.49 6.48
N LEU A 193 -5.39 2.52 7.32
CA LEU A 193 -6.44 2.99 8.23
C LEU A 193 -7.62 3.60 7.48
N GLU A 194 -7.38 4.40 6.44
CA GLU A 194 -8.44 4.96 5.59
C GLU A 194 -9.23 3.87 4.87
N ALA A 195 -8.56 2.86 4.31
CA ALA A 195 -9.22 1.72 3.67
C ALA A 195 -10.12 0.97 4.65
N ALA A 196 -9.59 0.63 5.83
CA ALA A 196 -10.38 -0.03 6.88
C ALA A 196 -11.58 0.81 7.34
N ARG A 197 -11.43 2.14 7.42
CA ARG A 197 -12.55 3.05 7.75
C ARG A 197 -13.63 3.07 6.68
N ARG A 198 -13.26 3.05 5.39
CA ARG A 198 -14.22 3.03 4.28
C ARG A 198 -15.01 1.73 4.28
N GLU A 199 -14.34 0.60 4.44
CA GLU A 199 -14.99 -0.72 4.54
C GLU A 199 -15.95 -0.78 5.73
N ALA A 200 -15.53 -0.31 6.91
CA ALA A 200 -16.39 -0.24 8.09
C ALA A 200 -17.57 0.73 7.94
N ALA A 201 -17.43 1.81 7.16
CA ALA A 201 -18.53 2.73 6.86
C ALA A 201 -19.54 2.07 5.90
N GLN A 202 -19.06 1.37 4.88
CA GLN A 202 -19.91 0.65 3.93
C GLN A 202 -20.70 -0.47 4.62
N LEU A 203 -20.04 -1.28 5.45
CA LEU A 203 -20.70 -2.33 6.25
C LEU A 203 -21.76 -1.75 7.19
N ARG A 204 -21.48 -0.62 7.85
CA ARG A 204 -22.48 0.06 8.71
C ARG A 204 -23.68 0.56 7.93
N ALA A 205 -23.47 1.14 6.74
CA ALA A 205 -24.55 1.59 5.88
C ALA A 205 -25.43 0.42 5.39
N VAL A 206 -24.80 -0.68 4.95
CA VAL A 206 -25.51 -1.91 4.54
C VAL A 206 -26.29 -2.49 5.71
N ASN A 207 -25.69 -2.63 6.90
CA ASN A 207 -26.38 -3.13 8.09
C ASN A 207 -27.55 -2.24 8.53
N ALA A 208 -27.41 -0.91 8.45
CA ALA A 208 -28.49 0.01 8.77
C ALA A 208 -29.68 -0.15 7.81
N LEU A 209 -29.41 -0.22 6.50
CA LEU A 209 -30.44 -0.45 5.48
C LEU A 209 -31.08 -1.84 5.62
N ALA A 210 -30.28 -2.86 5.87
CA ALA A 210 -30.75 -4.24 6.06
C ALA A 210 -31.64 -4.37 7.29
N HIS A 211 -31.26 -3.76 8.42
CA HIS A 211 -32.09 -3.72 9.63
C HIS A 211 -33.42 -2.99 9.38
N ALA A 212 -33.39 -1.82 8.72
CA ALA A 212 -34.59 -1.06 8.38
C ALA A 212 -35.52 -1.85 7.44
N ALA A 213 -34.99 -2.40 6.34
CA ALA A 213 -35.75 -3.22 5.40
C ALA A 213 -36.31 -4.48 6.07
N ALA A 214 -35.54 -5.14 6.95
CA ALA A 214 -36.02 -6.32 7.67
C ALA A 214 -37.20 -5.98 8.58
N HIS A 215 -37.14 -4.84 9.28
CA HIS A 215 -38.25 -4.36 10.09
C HIS A 215 -39.50 -4.08 9.24
N GLU A 216 -39.34 -3.39 8.12
CA GLU A 216 -40.45 -3.06 7.22
C GLU A 216 -41.05 -4.27 6.48
N ILE A 217 -40.26 -5.32 6.20
CA ILE A 217 -40.76 -6.57 5.59
C ILE A 217 -41.41 -7.49 6.62
N ASN A 218 -40.84 -7.59 7.83
CA ASN A 218 -41.40 -8.45 8.88
C ASN A 218 -42.82 -8.01 9.26
N ASN A 219 -43.11 -6.71 9.27
CA ASN A 219 -44.44 -6.20 9.62
C ASN A 219 -45.58 -6.77 8.74
N PRO A 220 -45.58 -6.59 7.41
CA PRO A 220 -46.58 -7.18 6.53
C PRO A 220 -46.47 -8.71 6.47
N LEU A 221 -45.26 -9.29 6.55
CA LEU A 221 -45.10 -10.74 6.53
C LEU A 221 -45.77 -11.43 7.72
N MET A 222 -45.67 -10.84 8.91
CA MET A 222 -46.37 -11.34 10.10
C MET A 222 -47.89 -11.25 9.95
N ALA A 223 -48.40 -10.19 9.32
CA ALA A 223 -49.82 -10.08 8.99
C ALA A 223 -50.27 -11.17 7.99
N VAL A 224 -49.48 -11.42 6.95
CA VAL A 224 -49.73 -12.49 5.96
C VAL A 224 -49.72 -13.87 6.63
N LEU A 225 -48.69 -14.19 7.41
CA LEU A 225 -48.59 -15.46 8.14
C LEU A 225 -49.75 -15.65 9.15
N GLY A 226 -50.16 -14.57 9.82
CA GLY A 226 -51.34 -14.56 10.69
C GLY A 226 -52.62 -14.90 9.93
N GLY A 227 -52.85 -14.24 8.79
CA GLY A 227 -54.00 -14.50 7.92
C GLY A 227 -54.02 -15.93 7.37
N LEU A 228 -52.89 -16.43 6.86
CA LEU A 228 -52.74 -17.81 6.39
C LEU A 228 -53.05 -18.83 7.49
N THR A 229 -52.61 -18.56 8.72
CA THR A 229 -52.89 -19.43 9.87
C THR A 229 -54.38 -19.48 10.21
N LEU A 230 -55.09 -18.36 10.10
CA LEU A 230 -56.54 -18.30 10.33
C LEU A 230 -57.32 -19.01 9.23
N VAL A 231 -57.00 -18.74 7.95
CA VAL A 231 -57.66 -19.40 6.81
C VAL A 231 -57.40 -20.91 6.82
N GLY A 232 -56.18 -21.32 7.14
CA GLY A 232 -55.81 -22.74 7.24
C GLY A 232 -56.64 -23.54 8.25
N ARG A 233 -57.16 -22.91 9.31
CA ARG A 233 -58.04 -23.59 10.30
C ARG A 233 -59.42 -23.94 9.75
N ALA A 234 -59.87 -23.26 8.69
CA ALA A 234 -61.17 -23.47 8.08
C ALA A 234 -61.12 -24.47 6.91
N ILE A 235 -59.94 -24.92 6.51
CA ILE A 235 -59.74 -25.83 5.37
C ILE A 235 -59.67 -27.29 5.87
N PRO A 236 -60.43 -28.23 5.29
CA PRO A 236 -60.32 -29.66 5.61
C PRO A 236 -58.94 -30.23 5.25
N GLU A 237 -58.37 -31.05 6.14
CA GLU A 237 -56.98 -31.55 6.01
C GLU A 237 -56.72 -32.37 4.73
N ASP A 238 -57.70 -33.13 4.24
CA ASP A 238 -57.58 -33.98 3.04
C ASP A 238 -57.90 -33.28 1.71
N SER A 239 -58.07 -31.96 1.72
CA SER A 239 -58.47 -31.19 0.53
C SER A 239 -57.27 -30.73 -0.33
N GLU A 240 -57.49 -30.49 -1.63
CA GLU A 240 -56.46 -29.84 -2.48
C GLU A 240 -56.09 -28.44 -1.97
N GLN A 241 -57.05 -27.71 -1.40
CA GLN A 241 -56.81 -26.39 -0.81
C GLN A 241 -55.81 -26.45 0.36
N ALA A 242 -55.79 -27.55 1.12
CA ALA A 242 -54.80 -27.75 2.19
C ALA A 242 -53.38 -27.86 1.63
N LYS A 243 -53.19 -28.53 0.48
CA LYS A 243 -51.89 -28.63 -0.19
C LYS A 243 -51.39 -27.26 -0.66
N TRP A 244 -52.25 -26.46 -1.30
CA TRP A 244 -51.88 -25.10 -1.73
C TRP A 244 -51.57 -24.19 -0.54
N MET A 245 -52.35 -24.29 0.54
CA MET A 245 -52.09 -23.54 1.77
C MET A 245 -50.71 -23.87 2.35
N ALA A 246 -50.33 -25.15 2.37
CA ALA A 246 -49.01 -25.58 2.82
C ALA A 246 -47.89 -24.97 1.96
N THR A 247 -48.02 -24.98 0.64
CA THR A 247 -47.02 -24.38 -0.28
C THR A 247 -46.87 -22.86 -0.06
N VAL A 248 -47.98 -22.13 0.08
CA VAL A 248 -47.94 -20.67 0.32
C VAL A 248 -47.30 -20.36 1.67
N ARG A 249 -47.64 -21.12 2.72
CA ARG A 249 -47.07 -20.98 4.04
C ARG A 249 -45.57 -21.26 4.04
N GLU A 250 -45.14 -22.32 3.35
CA GLU A 250 -43.72 -22.65 3.17
C GLU A 250 -42.97 -21.51 2.45
N GLY A 251 -43.57 -20.92 1.41
CA GLY A 251 -43.01 -19.75 0.73
C GLY A 251 -42.83 -18.54 1.66
N ALA A 252 -43.83 -18.23 2.48
CA ALA A 252 -43.75 -17.15 3.47
C ALA A 252 -42.71 -17.42 4.56
N ASP A 253 -42.58 -18.67 5.01
CA ASP A 253 -41.55 -19.10 5.96
C ASP A 253 -40.14 -18.96 5.35
N ARG A 254 -39.95 -19.31 4.06
CA ARG A 254 -38.67 -19.06 3.35
C ARG A 254 -38.34 -17.57 3.29
N ILE A 255 -39.32 -16.70 3.03
CA ILE A 255 -39.11 -15.24 3.05
C ILE A 255 -38.68 -14.78 4.44
N ARG A 256 -39.32 -15.26 5.51
CA ARG A 256 -38.95 -14.95 6.90
C ARG A 256 -37.49 -15.34 7.16
N ASP A 257 -37.06 -16.51 6.71
CA ASP A 257 -35.69 -16.99 6.89
C ASP A 257 -34.65 -16.18 6.08
N ILE A 258 -35.02 -15.66 4.93
CA ILE A 258 -34.18 -14.73 4.15
C ILE A 258 -34.04 -13.40 4.91
N VAL A 259 -35.15 -12.83 5.38
CA VAL A 259 -35.17 -11.57 6.13
C VAL A 259 -34.39 -11.69 7.44
N LYS A 260 -34.48 -12.83 8.12
CA LYS A 260 -33.71 -13.10 9.34
C LYS A 260 -32.20 -13.07 9.08
N ARG A 261 -31.75 -13.68 7.97
CA ARG A 261 -30.33 -13.64 7.55
C ARG A 261 -29.87 -12.23 7.17
N MET A 262 -30.74 -11.46 6.52
CA MET A 262 -30.47 -10.06 6.18
C MET A 262 -30.16 -9.20 7.41
N ASN A 263 -30.73 -9.52 8.59
CA ASN A 263 -30.46 -8.79 9.83
C ASN A 263 -29.09 -9.11 10.47
N HIS A 264 -28.34 -10.09 9.96
CA HIS A 264 -27.09 -10.58 10.55
C HIS A 264 -25.94 -10.56 9.53
N ILE A 265 -25.82 -9.47 8.76
CA ILE A 265 -24.75 -9.30 7.77
C ILE A 265 -23.43 -8.93 8.48
N THR A 266 -22.42 -9.77 8.30
CA THR A 266 -21.08 -9.64 8.91
C THR A 266 -19.97 -9.38 7.90
N SER A 267 -20.21 -9.65 6.61
CA SER A 267 -19.30 -9.38 5.49
C SER A 267 -20.11 -8.97 4.25
N ILE A 268 -19.48 -8.29 3.29
CA ILE A 268 -20.10 -8.01 1.98
C ILE A 268 -19.49 -9.00 0.99
N GLU A 269 -20.28 -10.00 0.61
CA GLU A 269 -19.92 -10.91 -0.47
C GLU A 269 -20.87 -10.73 -1.64
N GLU A 270 -20.32 -10.50 -2.83
CA GLU A 270 -21.10 -10.32 -4.05
C GLU A 270 -21.26 -11.65 -4.79
N VAL A 271 -22.43 -11.86 -5.38
CA VAL A 271 -22.65 -12.95 -6.33
C VAL A 271 -21.83 -12.64 -7.59
N PRO A 272 -21.01 -13.58 -8.11
CA PRO A 272 -20.25 -13.35 -9.34
C PRO A 272 -21.17 -12.91 -10.48
N GLU A 273 -20.74 -11.92 -11.28
CA GLU A 273 -21.50 -11.39 -12.41
C GLU A 273 -22.05 -12.52 -13.29
N GLN A 274 -23.37 -12.65 -13.34
CA GLN A 274 -24.06 -13.47 -14.33
C GLN A 274 -24.66 -12.54 -15.39
N GLY A 275 -23.93 -12.36 -16.49
CA GLY A 275 -24.40 -11.58 -17.64
C GLY A 275 -24.34 -10.07 -17.42
N SER A 276 -25.44 -9.35 -17.64
CA SER A 276 -25.52 -7.88 -17.61
C SER A 276 -26.12 -7.30 -16.32
N LEU A 277 -26.34 -8.12 -15.30
CA LEU A 277 -26.91 -7.67 -14.04
C LEU A 277 -25.82 -7.07 -13.13
N PRO A 278 -26.09 -5.93 -12.46
CA PRO A 278 -25.17 -5.37 -11.50
C PRO A 278 -24.91 -6.38 -10.37
N PRO A 279 -23.70 -6.35 -9.77
CA PRO A 279 -23.34 -7.26 -8.68
C PRO A 279 -24.34 -7.11 -7.53
N MET A 280 -24.85 -8.25 -7.06
CA MET A 280 -25.85 -8.32 -5.99
C MET A 280 -25.22 -8.96 -4.74
N LEU A 281 -25.61 -8.46 -3.57
CA LEU A 281 -25.17 -9.01 -2.29
C LEU A 281 -25.69 -10.43 -2.10
N ASP A 282 -24.78 -11.39 -1.89
CA ASP A 282 -25.12 -12.76 -1.48
C ASP A 282 -25.41 -12.77 0.02
N ILE A 283 -26.69 -12.57 0.37
CA ILE A 283 -27.14 -12.53 1.77
C ILE A 283 -26.74 -13.79 2.55
N LYS A 284 -26.69 -14.96 1.88
CA LYS A 284 -26.39 -16.23 2.56
C LYS A 284 -24.92 -16.32 2.94
N LYS A 285 -24.02 -15.89 2.07
CA LYS A 285 -22.57 -15.87 2.39
C LYS A 285 -22.19 -14.69 3.27
N SER A 286 -22.90 -13.58 3.14
CA SER A 286 -22.68 -12.34 3.88
C SER A 286 -23.14 -12.41 5.35
N SER A 287 -23.95 -13.41 5.73
CA SER A 287 -24.48 -13.59 7.08
C SER A 287 -23.87 -14.77 7.82
N THR A 288 -23.67 -14.65 9.14
CA THR A 288 -23.31 -15.81 9.98
C THR A 288 -24.48 -16.82 10.04
N PRO A 289 -24.21 -18.13 10.06
CA PRO A 289 -25.25 -19.12 10.30
C PRO A 289 -25.87 -18.87 11.68
N SER A 290 -27.17 -18.59 11.68
CA SER A 290 -28.00 -18.43 12.88
C SER A 290 -28.33 -19.76 13.53
#